data_AF-A0A954I749-F1
#
_entry.id   AF-A0A954I749-F1
#
_cell.length_a   1.000
_cell.length_b   1.000
_cell.length_c   1.000
_cell.angle_alpha   90.00
_cell.angle_beta   90.00
_cell.angle_gamma   90.00
#
_symmetry.space_group_name_H-M   'P 1'
#
loop_
_entity.id
_entity.type
_entity.pdbx_description
1 polymer ?
#
loop_
_entity_poly.entity_id
_entity_poly.type
_entity_poly.pdbx_seq_one_letter_code
_entity_poly.pdbx_strand_id
1 'polypeptide(L)'
;MASIYEKPVTVTDPQTGERVKGKSKKGWGRYKDENGIERRVPLATDKASAQAMLNEIVKKVERRMAGIIDRFDDQRTRPLSEHLTDFETHLRSKGVSDQHVKSVALSSEEDRR
;
A
#
# COMPACT_ATOMS: atom_id res chain seq x y z
N MET A 1 -6.62 19.37 -6.26
CA MET A 1 -5.45 19.98 -5.60
C MET A 1 -4.96 19.06 -4.50
N ALA A 2 -3.66 18.78 -4.50
CA ALA A 2 -2.98 18.06 -3.43
C ALA A 2 -2.04 19.02 -2.67
N SER A 3 -1.94 18.87 -1.35
CA SER A 3 -1.14 19.78 -0.51
C SER A 3 -0.47 19.03 0.64
N ILE A 4 0.77 19.43 0.96
CA ILE A 4 1.47 18.96 2.16
C ILE A 4 1.22 19.94 3.30
N TYR A 5 0.94 19.42 4.49
CA TYR A 5 0.78 20.21 5.71
C TYR A 5 1.42 19.51 6.92
N GLU A 6 1.76 20.29 7.94
CA GLU A 6 2.24 19.76 9.22
C GLU A 6 1.05 19.65 10.18
N LYS A 7 0.72 18.42 10.61
CA LYS A 7 -0.41 18.20 11.52
C LYS A 7 -0.06 18.73 12.92
N PRO A 8 -0.92 19.55 13.56
CA PRO A 8 -0.74 19.91 14.96
C PRO A 8 -0.93 18.67 15.83
N VAL A 9 -0.01 18.44 16.76
CA VAL A 9 -0.02 17.32 17.70
C VAL A 9 0.19 17.83 19.11
N THR A 10 -0.43 17.19 20.09
CA THR A 10 -0.13 17.47 21.50
C THR A 10 1.06 16.60 21.90
N VAL A 11 2.15 17.23 22.32
CA VAL A 11 3.37 16.56 22.79
C VAL A 11 3.47 16.80 24.29
N THR A 12 3.82 15.77 25.04
CA THR A 12 4.14 15.92 26.47
C THR A 12 5.60 16.35 26.60
N ASP A 13 5.84 17.47 27.27
CA ASP A 13 7.19 17.94 27.54
C ASP A 13 7.85 17.04 28.61
N PRO A 14 9.02 16.43 28.33
CA PRO A 14 9.70 15.53 29.27
C PRO A 14 10.26 16.24 30.51
N GLN A 15 10.44 17.57 30.50
CA GLN A 15 10.98 18.31 31.66
C GLN A 15 9.88 18.81 32.60
N THR A 16 8.74 19.23 32.05
CA THR A 16 7.65 19.85 32.81
C THR A 16 6.44 18.93 32.99
N GLY A 17 6.33 17.85 32.20
CA GLY A 17 5.17 16.95 32.20
C GLY A 17 3.91 17.57 31.58
N GLU A 18 3.98 18.82 31.12
CA GLU A 18 2.84 19.54 30.56
C GLU A 18 2.58 19.18 29.10
N ARG A 19 1.31 19.30 28.70
CA ARG A 19 0.87 19.05 27.33
C ARG A 19 1.04 20.30 26.48
N VAL A 20 2.08 20.34 25.66
CA VAL A 20 2.36 21.45 24.74
C VAL A 20 1.83 21.18 23.33
N LYS A 21 1.45 22.25 22.62
CA LYS A 21 1.11 22.16 21.18
C LYS A 21 2.40 22.08 20.38
N GLY A 22 2.60 20.97 19.68
CA GLY A 22 3.70 20.75 18.75
C GLY A 22 3.21 20.52 17.33
N LYS A 23 4.15 20.35 16.42
CA LYS A 23 3.90 19.91 15.05
C LYS A 23 4.38 18.48 14.86
N SER A 24 3.69 17.75 13.98
CA SER A 24 4.12 16.40 13.63
C SER A 24 5.49 16.44 12.97
N LYS A 25 6.39 15.52 13.37
CA LYS A 25 7.70 15.38 12.75
C LYS A 25 7.61 14.93 11.29
N LYS A 26 6.50 14.31 10.89
CA LYS A 26 6.27 13.84 9.51
C LYS A 26 5.38 14.84 8.77
N GLY A 27 5.65 15.06 7.49
CA GLY A 27 4.72 15.75 6.60
C GLY A 27 3.45 14.94 6.38
N TRP A 28 2.31 15.61 6.24
CA TRP A 28 1.02 14.99 5.91
C TRP A 28 0.56 15.44 4.54
N GLY A 29 0.22 14.49 3.67
CA GLY A 29 -0.36 14.76 2.35
C GLY A 29 -1.87 14.76 2.42
N ARG A 30 -2.51 15.78 1.83
CA ARG A 30 -3.95 15.86 1.57
C ARG A 30 -4.16 15.77 0.06
N TYR A 31 -4.96 14.81 -0.42
CA TYR A 31 -5.29 14.65 -1.84
C TYR A 31 -6.74 14.17 -1.99
N LYS A 32 -7.30 14.30 -3.21
CA LYS A 32 -8.60 13.70 -3.56
C LYS A 32 -8.36 12.39 -4.30
N ASP A 33 -9.09 11.35 -3.94
CA ASP A 33 -9.05 10.06 -4.62
C ASP A 33 -9.94 10.03 -5.87
N GLU A 34 -9.96 8.90 -6.57
CA GLU A 34 -10.73 8.66 -7.79
C GLU A 34 -12.25 8.83 -7.59
N ASN A 35 -12.74 8.71 -6.36
CA ASN A 35 -14.14 8.88 -6.00
C ASN A 35 -14.45 10.31 -5.52
N GLY A 36 -13.47 11.22 -5.59
CA GLY A 36 -13.58 12.59 -5.10
C GLY A 36 -13.48 12.74 -3.58
N ILE A 37 -13.18 11.66 -2.86
CA ILE A 37 -13.04 11.64 -1.40
C ILE A 37 -11.68 12.18 -1.02
N GLU A 38 -11.65 13.07 -0.04
CA GLU A 38 -10.40 13.62 0.48
C GLU A 38 -9.71 12.63 1.42
N ARG A 39 -8.47 12.26 1.09
CA ARG A 39 -7.63 11.39 1.90
C ARG A 39 -6.45 12.15 2.48
N ARG A 40 -6.09 11.76 3.70
CA ARG A 40 -4.96 12.30 4.46
C ARG A 40 -4.02 11.17 4.82
N VAL A 41 -2.77 11.27 4.39
CA VAL A 41 -1.76 10.22 4.58
C VAL A 41 -0.48 10.79 5.17
N PRO A 42 0.16 10.09 6.12
CA PRO A 42 1.50 10.45 6.55
C PRO A 42 2.50 10.19 5.42
N LEU A 43 3.44 11.11 5.23
CA LEU A 43 4.51 11.03 4.24
C LEU A 43 5.86 10.94 4.95
N ALA A 44 6.92 11.44 4.30
CA ALA A 44 8.25 11.58 4.88
C ALA A 44 8.38 12.81 5.80
N THR A 45 9.42 12.80 6.62
CA THR A 45 9.86 13.96 7.43
C THR A 45 10.47 15.05 6.54
N ASP A 46 11.28 14.65 5.57
CA ASP A 46 11.90 15.56 4.61
C ASP A 46 10.87 16.05 3.58
N LYS A 47 10.91 17.36 3.27
CA LYS A 47 9.92 18.01 2.40
C LYS A 47 10.03 17.54 0.96
N ALA A 48 11.25 17.33 0.44
CA ALA A 48 11.45 16.88 -0.94
C ALA A 48 10.96 15.44 -1.12
N SER A 49 11.29 14.58 -0.16
CA SER A 49 10.83 13.20 -0.09
C SER A 49 9.30 13.12 0.03
N ALA A 50 8.70 13.95 0.89
CA ALA A 50 7.25 14.02 1.05
C ALA A 50 6.56 14.49 -0.26
N GLN A 51 7.14 15.45 -0.97
CA GLN A 51 6.62 15.90 -2.25
C GLN A 51 6.68 14.79 -3.32
N ALA A 52 7.79 14.06 -3.39
CA ALA A 52 7.90 12.92 -4.30
C ALA A 52 6.84 11.84 -3.99
N MET A 53 6.68 11.48 -2.72
CA MET A 53 5.64 10.52 -2.30
C MET A 53 4.23 11.00 -2.64
N LEU A 54 3.92 12.29 -2.41
CA LEU A 54 2.62 12.85 -2.75
C LEU A 54 2.36 12.84 -4.26
N ASN A 55 3.38 13.17 -5.06
CA ASN A 55 3.29 13.15 -6.53
C ASN A 55 2.98 11.73 -7.04
N GLU A 56 3.63 10.70 -6.50
CA GLU A 56 3.35 9.31 -6.88
C GLU A 56 1.91 8.89 -6.55
N ILE A 57 1.39 9.32 -5.40
CA ILE A 57 -0.01 9.05 -5.02
C ILE A 57 -0.98 9.74 -5.99
N VAL A 58 -0.77 11.03 -6.28
CA VAL A 58 -1.63 11.77 -7.22
C VAL A 58 -1.59 11.14 -8.61
N LYS A 59 -0.41 10.77 -9.10
CA LYS A 59 -0.23 10.09 -10.38
C LYS A 59 -0.97 8.76 -10.44
N LYS A 60 -0.95 7.97 -9.36
CA LYS A 60 -1.74 6.73 -9.26
C LYS A 60 -3.23 7.00 -9.33
N VAL A 61 -3.73 8.02 -8.61
CA VAL A 61 -5.13 8.41 -8.65
C VAL A 61 -5.56 8.89 -10.04
N GLU A 62 -4.78 9.76 -10.68
CA GLU A 62 -5.08 10.26 -12.03
C GLU A 62 -5.13 9.13 -13.05
N ARG A 63 -4.21 8.16 -12.95
CA ARG A 63 -4.25 6.95 -13.79
C ARG A 63 -5.52 6.14 -13.58
N ARG A 64 -5.96 5.95 -12.33
CA ARG A 64 -7.22 5.26 -12.02
C ARG A 64 -8.43 6.01 -12.57
N MET A 65 -8.47 7.33 -12.41
CA MET A 65 -9.53 8.18 -12.98
C MET A 65 -9.57 8.11 -14.51
N ALA A 66 -8.42 8.00 -15.17
CA ALA A 66 -8.31 7.83 -16.61
C ALA A 66 -8.62 6.39 -17.08
N GLY A 67 -8.99 5.48 -16.18
CA GLY A 67 -9.22 4.06 -16.50
C GLY A 67 -7.94 3.26 -16.79
N ILE A 68 -6.76 3.87 -16.63
CA ILE A 68 -5.45 3.23 -16.79
C ILE A 68 -5.09 2.55 -15.47
N ILE A 69 -5.78 1.45 -15.17
CA ILE A 69 -5.57 0.67 -13.94
C ILE A 69 -4.62 -0.48 -14.26
N ASP A 70 -3.48 -0.55 -13.58
CA ASP A 70 -2.67 -1.77 -13.54
C ASP A 70 -3.41 -2.80 -12.67
N ARG A 71 -4.11 -3.74 -13.32
CA ARG A 71 -4.88 -4.81 -12.66
C ARG A 71 -4.02 -5.68 -11.73
N PHE A 72 -2.70 -5.66 -11.90
CA PHE A 72 -1.77 -6.46 -11.12
C PHE A 72 -1.11 -5.68 -9.97
N ASP A 73 -1.32 -4.36 -9.82
CA ASP A 73 -0.69 -3.55 -8.76
C ASP A 73 -1.01 -4.12 -7.37
N ASP A 74 -2.28 -4.46 -7.12
CA ASP A 74 -2.72 -5.03 -5.85
C ASP A 74 -2.15 -6.45 -5.65
N GLN A 75 -2.15 -7.27 -6.70
CA GLN A 75 -1.66 -8.65 -6.65
C GLN A 75 -0.14 -8.73 -6.42
N ARG A 76 0.63 -7.75 -6.92
CA ARG A 76 2.08 -7.67 -6.73
C ARG A 76 2.50 -7.44 -5.28
N THR A 77 1.63 -6.85 -4.46
CA THR A 77 1.90 -6.64 -3.03
C THR A 77 1.55 -7.85 -2.16
N ARG A 78 0.77 -8.79 -2.68
CA ARG A 78 0.38 -9.99 -1.95
C ARG A 78 1.56 -10.96 -1.83
N PRO A 79 1.75 -11.62 -0.68
CA PRO A 79 2.74 -12.67 -0.51
C PRO A 79 2.59 -13.79 -1.55
N LEU A 80 3.71 -14.35 -2.01
CA LEU A 80 3.72 -15.46 -2.96
C LEU A 80 2.94 -16.68 -2.44
N SER A 81 2.93 -16.92 -1.13
CA SER A 81 2.15 -17.99 -0.51
C SER A 81 0.66 -17.88 -0.78
N GLU A 82 0.09 -16.67 -0.76
CA GLU A 82 -1.33 -16.48 -1.04
C GLU A 82 -1.67 -16.81 -2.50
N HIS A 83 -0.78 -16.45 -3.44
CA HIS A 83 -0.93 -16.79 -4.85
C HIS A 83 -0.90 -18.30 -5.08
N LEU A 84 -0.06 -19.03 -4.35
CA LEU A 84 0.02 -20.49 -4.43
C LEU A 84 -1.26 -21.15 -3.89
N THR A 85 -1.84 -20.64 -2.81
CA THR A 85 -3.12 -21.13 -2.28
C THR A 85 -4.28 -20.84 -3.22
N ASP A 86 -4.34 -19.64 -3.81
CA ASP A 86 -5.35 -19.28 -4.81
C ASP A 86 -5.23 -20.18 -6.06
N PHE A 87 -4.00 -20.47 -6.48
CA PHE A 87 -3.73 -21.39 -7.59
C PHE A 87 -4.12 -22.84 -7.28
N GLU A 88 -3.81 -23.33 -6.08
CA GLU A 88 -4.22 -24.67 -5.63
C GLU A 88 -5.75 -24.81 -5.62
N THR A 89 -6.44 -23.79 -5.10
CA THR A 89 -7.91 -23.71 -5.10
C THR A 89 -8.47 -23.70 -6.50
N HIS A 90 -7.85 -22.94 -7.42
CA HIS A 90 -8.24 -22.93 -8.83
C HIS A 90 -8.11 -24.32 -9.47
N LEU A 91 -6.99 -25.02 -9.25
CA LEU A 91 -6.78 -26.37 -9.78
C LEU A 91 -7.84 -27.36 -9.26
N ARG A 92 -8.12 -27.34 -7.96
CA ARG A 92 -9.18 -28.18 -7.35
C ARG A 92 -10.56 -27.86 -7.93
N SER A 93 -10.89 -26.59 -8.13
CA SER A 93 -12.18 -26.16 -8.70
C SER A 93 -12.37 -26.58 -10.16
N LYS A 94 -11.26 -26.72 -10.91
CA LYS A 94 -11.25 -27.16 -12.31
C LYS A 94 -11.44 -28.67 -12.46
N GLY A 95 -11.63 -29.40 -11.35
CA GLY A 95 -11.84 -30.86 -11.34
C GLY A 95 -10.56 -31.66 -11.60
N VAL A 96 -9.40 -31.01 -11.44
CA VAL A 96 -8.09 -31.66 -11.60
C VAL A 96 -7.87 -32.60 -10.42
N SER A 97 -7.41 -33.82 -10.71
CA SER A 97 -7.18 -34.84 -9.68
C SER A 97 -6.17 -34.36 -8.63
N ASP A 98 -6.38 -34.72 -7.37
CA ASP A 98 -5.52 -34.34 -6.23
C ASP A 98 -4.04 -34.69 -6.46
N GLN A 99 -3.77 -35.70 -7.28
CA GLN A 99 -2.42 -36.14 -7.64
C GLN A 99 -1.68 -35.14 -8.52
N HIS A 100 -2.39 -34.46 -9.42
CA HIS A 100 -1.80 -33.42 -10.28
C HIS A 100 -1.60 -32.10 -9.50
N VAL A 101 -2.49 -31.79 -8.55
CA VAL A 101 -2.33 -30.65 -7.64
C VAL A 101 -1.06 -30.78 -6.80
N LYS A 102 -0.83 -31.98 -6.22
CA LYS A 102 0.38 -32.25 -5.43
C LYS A 102 1.66 -32.24 -6.26
N SER A 103 1.64 -32.81 -7.46
CA SER A 103 2.79 -32.81 -8.38
C SER A 103 3.27 -31.40 -8.73
N VAL A 104 2.34 -30.48 -9.01
CA VAL A 104 2.68 -29.10 -9.37
C VAL A 104 3.16 -28.31 -8.15
N ALA A 105 2.55 -28.52 -6.97
CA ALA A 105 2.99 -27.90 -5.73
C ALA A 105 4.42 -28.33 -5.32
N LEU A 106 4.74 -29.62 -5.44
CA LEU A 106 6.05 -30.19 -5.10
C LEU A 106 7.17 -29.75 -6.05
N SER A 107 6.89 -29.68 -7.37
CA SER A 107 7.89 -29.22 -8.35
C SER A 107 8.25 -27.74 -8.17
N SER A 108 7.35 -26.94 -7.58
CA SER A 108 7.54 -25.51 -7.30
C SER A 108 8.41 -25.25 -6.07
N GLU A 109 8.58 -26.24 -5.19
CA GLU A 109 9.44 -26.16 -4.00
C GLU A 109 10.89 -26.56 -4.30
N GLU A 110 11.11 -27.45 -5.27
CA GLU A 110 12.46 -27.87 -5.71
C GLU A 110 13.23 -26.75 -6.42
N ASP A 111 12.54 -25.84 -7.13
CA ASP A 111 13.13 -24.67 -7.80
C ASP A 111 13.54 -23.52 -6.84
N ARG A 112 13.34 -23.68 -5.51
CA ARG A 112 13.77 -22.71 -4.49
C ARG A 112 15.13 -23.02 -3.84
N ARG A 113 15.85 -24.06 -4.29
CA ARG A 113 17.22 -24.38 -3.85
C ARG A 113 18.26 -23.86 -4.83
#